data_AF-A0AAW2D0C3-F1
#
_entry.id   AF-A0AAW2D0C3-F1
#
_cell.length_a   1.000
_cell.length_b   1.000
_cell.length_c   1.000
_cell.angle_alpha   90.00
_cell.angle_beta   90.00
_cell.angle_gamma   90.00
#
_symmetry.space_group_name_H-M   'P 1'
#
loop_
_entity.id
_entity.type
_entity.pdbx_description
1 polymer ?
#
loop_
_entity_poly.entity_id
_entity_poly.type
_entity_poly.pdbx_seq_one_letter_code
_entity_poly.pdbx_strand_id
1 'polypeptide(L)'
;MAALKLLLSQARRHCLSKPSFPHRSLCSSSSSSSNPSPNSESPAKPSQSVPIQPVSYTVKPKDPPTPDQPAPQSPTPSPPPPFPPRQQPRNPQQQETPSLWTREDIRYVKDVPNISPVSYPSRVAPLPEDKISADGEEANKEQRLESSEEMERERRRIEAEGRMRRRVFRVSEEENVAVPFPMLIKKKESKEKPAPLDLVEAIRLVKASAMKKFDETIEAHVRLAIKKERTDQIVHGSLILPHGVAKVVRVAFFAEGADADEARAAGADIVGGVELIEEIASSNKFNVDKCFATPQLVLRLNKIASFLKERHLLPDRKSGTVTSDVSGAIKSARLGRVHFKMDKTSIVHVGLGKASFTEESLRENIGAFMNALLVAKPASLKKASKYAGYVNSFHICSTMGPGFPISIQSLSKAADHFHKVNIN
;
A
#
# COMPACT_ATOMS: atom_id res chain seq x y z
N MET A 1 -17.72 58.05 -30.22
CA MET A 1 -17.27 56.84 -30.95
C MET A 1 -15.90 57.08 -31.60
N ALA A 2 -14.83 57.23 -30.83
CA ALA A 2 -13.50 57.59 -31.37
C ALA A 2 -12.36 57.12 -30.45
N ALA A 3 -12.28 55.81 -30.17
CA ALA A 3 -11.22 55.21 -29.34
C ALA A 3 -11.01 53.71 -29.67
N LEU A 4 -10.97 53.34 -30.96
CA LEU A 4 -10.79 51.94 -31.38
C LEU A 4 -10.15 51.79 -32.78
N LYS A 5 -9.16 52.65 -33.08
CA LYS A 5 -8.41 52.66 -34.36
C LYS A 5 -6.89 52.81 -34.19
N LEU A 6 -6.35 52.38 -33.05
CA LEU A 6 -4.93 52.55 -32.66
C LEU A 6 -4.24 51.21 -32.32
N LEU A 7 -4.59 50.14 -33.04
CA LEU A 7 -4.12 48.77 -32.76
C LEU A 7 -3.72 47.98 -34.03
N LEU A 8 -3.43 48.67 -35.13
CA LEU A 8 -3.18 48.04 -36.44
C LEU A 8 -2.14 48.80 -37.29
N SER A 9 -1.04 49.26 -36.69
CA SER A 9 0.04 49.95 -37.42
C SER A 9 1.42 49.84 -36.77
N GLN A 10 1.91 48.63 -36.50
CA GLN A 10 3.35 48.39 -36.20
C GLN A 10 3.81 46.98 -36.63
N ALA A 11 3.70 46.69 -37.93
CA ALA A 11 4.23 45.49 -38.56
C ALA A 11 5.20 45.85 -39.70
N ARG A 12 6.40 46.32 -39.36
CA ARG A 12 7.55 46.37 -40.29
C ARG A 12 8.79 45.80 -39.62
N ARG A 13 9.55 45.02 -40.41
CA ARG A 13 10.57 44.07 -39.96
C ARG A 13 11.98 44.57 -40.32
N HIS A 14 12.90 44.49 -39.37
CA HIS A 14 14.35 44.37 -39.54
C HIS A 14 14.83 43.47 -38.36
N CYS A 15 15.79 42.54 -38.44
CA CYS A 15 16.73 42.09 -39.48
C CYS A 15 16.82 40.54 -39.41
N LEU A 16 17.00 39.77 -40.49
CA LEU A 16 18.30 39.25 -41.02
C LEU A 16 19.20 38.56 -39.96
N SER A 17 19.78 37.37 -40.15
CA SER A 17 19.95 36.56 -41.38
C SER A 17 20.14 35.05 -41.10
N LYS A 18 19.60 34.20 -41.99
CA LYS A 18 20.08 32.85 -42.32
C LYS A 18 20.78 32.94 -43.70
N PRO A 19 21.74 32.06 -44.03
CA PRO A 19 21.35 30.87 -44.78
C PRO A 19 22.11 29.57 -44.41
N SER A 20 21.61 28.47 -44.94
CA SER A 20 22.17 27.12 -44.88
C SER A 20 22.36 26.56 -46.31
N PHE A 21 23.03 25.41 -46.43
CA PHE A 21 23.26 24.58 -47.64
C PHE A 21 24.46 24.98 -48.55
N PRO A 22 25.06 24.07 -49.35
CA PRO A 22 24.95 22.60 -49.42
C PRO A 22 26.29 21.80 -49.47
N HIS A 23 26.17 20.46 -49.43
CA HIS A 23 27.03 19.35 -49.94
C HIS A 23 28.49 19.54 -50.48
N ARG A 24 29.40 18.70 -49.92
CA ARG A 24 30.24 17.64 -50.56
C ARG A 24 31.38 17.97 -51.57
N SER A 25 32.64 17.89 -51.10
CA SER A 25 33.86 17.34 -51.77
C SER A 25 35.09 17.54 -50.84
N LEU A 26 35.88 16.51 -50.47
CA LEU A 26 37.03 15.86 -51.12
C LEU A 26 38.35 16.67 -51.24
N CYS A 27 39.35 16.19 -50.48
CA CYS A 27 40.79 16.11 -50.76
C CYS A 27 41.74 17.34 -50.73
N SER A 28 42.97 17.06 -50.23
CA SER A 28 44.28 17.72 -50.51
C SER A 28 44.47 19.21 -50.13
N SER A 29 45.66 19.72 -49.80
CA SER A 29 46.98 19.16 -49.42
C SER A 29 47.91 20.33 -49.00
N SER A 30 49.06 20.05 -48.34
CA SER A 30 50.31 20.89 -48.34
C SER A 30 50.23 22.35 -47.80
N SER A 31 51.24 22.96 -47.17
CA SER A 31 52.60 22.56 -46.76
C SER A 31 53.25 23.66 -45.90
N SER A 32 54.20 23.31 -45.00
CA SER A 32 55.40 24.07 -44.55
C SER A 32 55.32 25.60 -44.35
N SER A 33 55.72 26.20 -43.23
CA SER A 33 56.86 25.91 -42.32
C SER A 33 56.62 26.64 -40.96
N SER A 34 57.51 26.74 -39.96
CA SER A 34 58.96 26.46 -39.83
C SER A 34 59.32 26.02 -38.39
N ASN A 35 60.54 26.32 -37.91
CA ASN A 35 61.15 25.99 -36.61
C ASN A 35 62.38 26.94 -36.38
N PRO A 36 63.08 27.03 -35.21
CA PRO A 36 63.26 25.98 -34.18
C PRO A 36 63.31 26.37 -32.67
N SER A 37 62.92 25.40 -31.80
CA SER A 37 63.61 24.76 -30.63
C SER A 37 64.46 25.56 -29.60
N PRO A 38 64.81 25.02 -28.37
CA PRO A 38 64.63 23.64 -27.87
C PRO A 38 64.25 23.38 -26.37
N ASN A 39 63.82 22.13 -26.12
CA ASN A 39 64.11 21.21 -24.98
C ASN A 39 63.26 21.05 -23.68
N SER A 40 63.08 19.75 -23.34
CA SER A 40 62.64 19.08 -22.10
C SER A 40 61.15 19.16 -21.70
N GLU A 41 60.45 18.08 -21.30
CA GLU A 41 60.68 16.62 -21.43
C GLU A 41 59.31 15.90 -21.29
N SER A 42 59.14 14.66 -21.78
CA SER A 42 57.82 13.98 -21.85
C SER A 42 57.81 12.56 -21.28
N PRO A 43 56.69 12.12 -20.68
CA PRO A 43 56.24 10.73 -20.73
C PRO A 43 54.97 10.56 -21.58
N ALA A 44 54.86 9.42 -22.27
CA ALA A 44 53.89 9.18 -23.34
C ALA A 44 52.45 8.91 -22.87
N LYS A 45 51.48 9.27 -23.72
CA LYS A 45 50.07 8.81 -23.62
C LYS A 45 49.89 7.46 -24.34
N PRO A 46 48.94 6.60 -23.90
CA PRO A 46 48.75 5.28 -24.46
C PRO A 46 48.17 5.30 -25.88
N SER A 47 48.58 4.31 -26.67
CA SER A 47 48.16 4.07 -28.05
C SER A 47 46.72 3.57 -28.18
N GLN A 48 46.13 3.78 -29.36
CA GLN A 48 44.74 3.45 -29.67
C GLN A 48 44.44 1.94 -29.68
N SER A 49 43.16 1.62 -29.54
CA SER A 49 42.59 0.27 -29.48
C SER A 49 42.78 -0.55 -30.76
N VAL A 50 43.29 -1.78 -30.61
CA VAL A 50 43.32 -2.80 -31.68
C VAL A 50 41.91 -3.40 -31.87
N PRO A 51 41.41 -3.57 -33.11
CA PRO A 51 40.13 -4.23 -33.35
C PRO A 51 40.21 -5.74 -33.07
N ILE A 52 39.30 -6.24 -32.22
CA ILE A 52 39.21 -7.66 -31.88
C ILE A 52 38.64 -8.43 -33.08
N GLN A 53 39.43 -9.34 -33.66
CA GLN A 53 38.89 -10.34 -34.59
C GLN A 53 38.35 -11.56 -33.82
N PRO A 54 37.23 -12.16 -34.24
CA PRO A 54 36.66 -13.33 -33.59
C PRO A 54 37.52 -14.57 -33.89
N VAL A 55 38.23 -15.08 -32.88
CA VAL A 55 38.94 -16.36 -32.96
C VAL A 55 37.94 -17.51 -32.83
N SER A 56 37.76 -18.27 -33.90
CA SER A 56 37.00 -19.52 -33.88
C SER A 56 37.87 -20.67 -33.35
N TYR A 57 37.44 -21.30 -32.26
CA TYR A 57 38.08 -22.52 -31.77
C TYR A 57 37.61 -23.74 -32.55
N THR A 58 38.53 -24.57 -33.00
CA THR A 58 38.22 -25.88 -33.57
C THR A 58 37.83 -26.86 -32.46
N VAL A 59 36.73 -27.60 -32.66
CA VAL A 59 36.28 -28.62 -31.72
C VAL A 59 37.30 -29.77 -31.72
N LYS A 60 37.76 -30.15 -30.52
CA LYS A 60 38.74 -31.23 -30.33
C LYS A 60 38.15 -32.57 -30.82
N PRO A 61 38.88 -33.39 -31.59
CA PRO A 61 38.39 -34.69 -32.04
C PRO A 61 37.99 -35.59 -30.87
N LYS A 62 36.98 -36.42 -31.08
CA LYS A 62 36.50 -37.42 -30.12
C LYS A 62 36.94 -38.80 -30.61
N ASP A 63 37.73 -39.49 -29.80
CA ASP A 63 38.34 -40.77 -30.19
C ASP A 63 37.30 -41.88 -30.41
N PRO A 64 37.55 -42.83 -31.33
CA PRO A 64 36.62 -43.92 -31.64
C PRO A 64 36.64 -45.04 -30.58
N PRO A 65 35.53 -45.77 -30.38
CA PRO A 65 35.47 -46.87 -29.42
C PRO A 65 36.13 -48.16 -29.93
N THR A 66 36.85 -48.85 -29.04
CA THR A 66 37.36 -50.21 -29.25
C THR A 66 36.30 -51.26 -28.86
N PRO A 67 36.16 -52.38 -29.59
CA PRO A 67 35.18 -53.42 -29.27
C PRO A 67 35.70 -54.53 -28.32
N ASP A 68 34.72 -55.28 -27.81
CA ASP A 68 34.74 -56.68 -27.33
C ASP A 68 34.94 -57.09 -25.84
N GLN A 69 33.97 -57.91 -25.41
CA GLN A 69 33.90 -58.86 -24.26
C GLN A 69 33.69 -58.33 -22.81
N PRO A 70 33.09 -59.14 -21.91
CA PRO A 70 31.74 -59.70 -22.01
C PRO A 70 30.90 -59.46 -20.72
N ALA A 71 29.56 -59.59 -20.82
CA ALA A 71 28.65 -59.18 -19.74
C ALA A 71 28.44 -60.24 -18.62
N PRO A 72 28.46 -59.82 -17.33
CA PRO A 72 27.69 -60.44 -16.26
C PRO A 72 26.32 -59.76 -16.10
N GLN A 73 25.30 -60.53 -15.75
CA GLN A 73 23.91 -60.08 -15.68
C GLN A 73 23.64 -59.20 -14.44
N SER A 74 22.91 -58.10 -14.61
CA SER A 74 22.32 -57.32 -13.52
C SER A 74 20.79 -57.53 -13.47
N PRO A 75 20.17 -57.58 -12.28
CA PRO A 75 18.76 -57.94 -12.15
C PRO A 75 17.81 -56.90 -12.74
N THR A 76 16.72 -57.37 -13.33
CA THR A 76 15.62 -56.56 -13.87
C THR A 76 14.96 -55.72 -12.77
N PRO A 77 14.85 -54.39 -12.91
CA PRO A 77 14.00 -53.59 -12.04
C PRO A 77 12.53 -53.88 -12.36
N SER A 78 11.77 -54.26 -11.35
CA SER A 78 10.31 -54.40 -11.42
C SER A 78 9.64 -53.06 -11.81
N PRO A 79 8.56 -53.06 -12.59
CA PRO A 79 7.86 -51.83 -12.96
C PRO A 79 7.30 -51.12 -11.71
N PRO A 80 7.30 -49.78 -11.66
CA PRO A 80 6.69 -49.04 -10.56
C PRO A 80 5.16 -49.27 -10.53
N PRO A 81 4.52 -49.24 -9.35
CA PRO A 81 3.08 -49.36 -9.25
C PRO A 81 2.37 -48.20 -9.99
N PRO A 82 1.18 -48.44 -10.56
CA PRO A 82 0.46 -47.42 -11.32
C PRO A 82 0.10 -46.23 -10.43
N PHE A 83 0.46 -45.02 -10.87
CA PHE A 83 0.03 -43.78 -10.23
C PHE A 83 -1.51 -43.68 -10.26
N PRO A 84 -2.16 -43.20 -9.18
CA PRO A 84 -3.59 -42.91 -9.21
C PRO A 84 -3.89 -41.83 -10.27
N PRO A 85 -5.09 -41.85 -10.87
CA PRO A 85 -5.42 -40.97 -12.00
C PRO A 85 -5.22 -39.50 -11.64
N ARG A 86 -4.46 -38.80 -12.48
CA ARG A 86 -4.08 -37.40 -12.34
C ARG A 86 -5.34 -36.52 -12.34
N GLN A 87 -5.79 -36.10 -11.16
CA GLN A 87 -6.80 -35.05 -11.06
C GLN A 87 -6.26 -33.80 -11.76
N GLN A 88 -7.11 -33.18 -12.59
CA GLN A 88 -6.79 -31.93 -13.26
C GLN A 88 -6.50 -30.84 -12.22
N PRO A 89 -5.59 -29.88 -12.48
CA PRO A 89 -5.33 -28.79 -11.55
C PRO A 89 -6.63 -27.99 -11.34
N ARG A 90 -7.18 -28.08 -10.13
CA ARG A 90 -8.38 -27.33 -9.73
C ARG A 90 -8.09 -25.83 -9.84
N ASN A 91 -8.85 -25.13 -10.68
CA ASN A 91 -8.74 -23.69 -10.87
C ASN A 91 -8.77 -22.94 -9.53
N PRO A 92 -7.80 -22.05 -9.22
CA PRO A 92 -7.88 -21.13 -8.09
C PRO A 92 -8.79 -19.92 -8.43
N GLN A 93 -10.01 -20.20 -8.87
CA GLN A 93 -11.10 -19.24 -9.04
C GLN A 93 -12.44 -19.86 -8.64
N GLN A 94 -12.58 -20.08 -7.33
CA GLN A 94 -13.85 -20.20 -6.63
C GLN A 94 -13.60 -19.84 -5.16
N GLN A 95 -13.26 -18.56 -4.93
CA GLN A 95 -13.59 -17.94 -3.65
C GLN A 95 -15.11 -17.72 -3.65
N GLU A 96 -15.72 -17.98 -2.51
CA GLU A 96 -17.17 -17.92 -2.32
C GLU A 96 -17.70 -16.51 -2.62
N THR A 97 -18.43 -16.37 -3.73
CA THR A 97 -19.20 -15.16 -4.04
C THR A 97 -20.60 -15.30 -3.46
N PRO A 98 -21.13 -14.30 -2.75
CA PRO A 98 -22.46 -14.40 -2.15
C PRO A 98 -23.57 -14.48 -3.22
N SER A 99 -24.37 -15.54 -3.12
CA SER A 99 -25.71 -15.72 -3.70
C SER A 99 -25.96 -15.10 -5.09
N LEU A 100 -25.59 -15.81 -6.15
CA LEU A 100 -26.27 -15.70 -7.44
C LEU A 100 -27.59 -16.47 -7.34
N TRP A 101 -28.72 -15.76 -7.46
CA TRP A 101 -30.05 -16.37 -7.48
C TRP A 101 -30.13 -17.42 -8.60
N THR A 102 -30.68 -18.59 -8.28
CA THR A 102 -30.82 -19.65 -9.28
C THR A 102 -31.86 -19.29 -10.32
N ARG A 103 -31.83 -19.99 -11.47
CA ARG A 103 -32.84 -19.83 -12.54
C ARG A 103 -34.26 -20.26 -12.10
N GLU A 104 -34.37 -20.89 -10.94
CA GLU A 104 -35.63 -21.27 -10.31
C GLU A 104 -36.12 -20.14 -9.39
N ASP A 105 -35.25 -19.57 -8.56
CA ASP A 105 -35.56 -18.36 -7.75
C ASP A 105 -36.01 -17.18 -8.62
N ILE A 106 -35.34 -16.95 -9.75
CA ILE A 106 -35.66 -15.87 -10.70
C ILE A 106 -37.03 -16.08 -11.36
N ARG A 107 -37.48 -17.33 -11.55
CA ARG A 107 -38.85 -17.61 -12.00
C ARG A 107 -39.85 -17.35 -10.87
N TYR A 108 -39.57 -17.86 -9.68
CA TYR A 108 -40.43 -17.69 -8.51
C TYR A 108 -40.72 -16.22 -8.17
N VAL A 109 -39.72 -15.33 -8.30
CA VAL A 109 -39.90 -13.89 -8.09
C VAL A 109 -40.62 -13.18 -9.25
N LYS A 110 -40.54 -13.72 -10.47
CA LYS A 110 -41.17 -13.14 -11.66
C LYS A 110 -42.64 -13.50 -11.81
N ASP A 111 -43.03 -14.65 -11.26
CA ASP A 111 -44.39 -15.19 -11.34
C ASP A 111 -45.25 -14.85 -10.09
N VAL A 112 -44.75 -14.04 -9.16
CA VAL A 112 -45.56 -13.49 -8.05
C VAL A 112 -46.63 -12.55 -8.63
N PRO A 113 -47.93 -12.78 -8.37
CA PRO A 113 -48.96 -11.85 -8.80
C PRO A 113 -48.75 -10.50 -8.10
N ASN A 114 -48.63 -9.43 -8.89
CA ASN A 114 -48.50 -8.08 -8.36
C ASN A 114 -49.85 -7.64 -7.76
N ILE A 115 -50.03 -7.88 -6.46
CA ILE A 115 -51.23 -7.49 -5.73
C ILE A 115 -51.22 -5.96 -5.58
N SER A 116 -51.76 -5.28 -6.58
CA SER A 116 -52.12 -3.88 -6.44
C SER A 116 -53.14 -3.74 -5.31
N PRO A 117 -52.92 -2.83 -4.33
CA PRO A 117 -53.87 -2.67 -3.23
C PRO A 117 -55.21 -2.16 -3.79
N VAL A 118 -56.24 -3.00 -3.72
CA VAL A 118 -57.60 -2.65 -4.15
C VAL A 118 -58.17 -1.64 -3.17
N SER A 119 -58.07 -0.35 -3.52
CA SER A 119 -58.69 0.72 -2.75
C SER A 119 -60.20 0.74 -2.99
N TYR A 120 -60.97 0.19 -2.06
CA TYR A 120 -62.43 0.37 -2.06
C TYR A 120 -62.77 1.87 -1.86
N PRO A 121 -63.69 2.45 -2.65
CA PRO A 121 -64.20 3.79 -2.35
C PRO A 121 -64.96 3.75 -1.03
N SER A 122 -64.68 4.69 -0.12
CA SER A 122 -65.26 4.75 1.23
C SER A 122 -66.76 5.13 1.28
N ARG A 123 -67.47 4.98 0.16
CA ARG A 123 -68.92 5.16 0.02
C ARG A 123 -69.51 3.82 -0.37
N VAL A 124 -69.82 3.02 0.65
CA VAL A 124 -70.72 1.87 0.48
C VAL A 124 -72.07 2.45 0.03
N ALA A 125 -72.57 2.02 -1.12
CA ALA A 125 -73.94 2.36 -1.50
C ALA A 125 -74.89 1.66 -0.52
N PRO A 126 -75.93 2.34 0.01
CA PRO A 126 -76.87 1.72 0.94
C PRO A 126 -77.48 0.46 0.32
N LEU A 127 -77.67 -0.57 1.14
CA LEU A 127 -78.12 -1.87 0.65
C LEU A 127 -79.57 -1.76 0.13
N PRO A 128 -80.03 -2.67 -0.74
CA PRO A 128 -81.37 -2.58 -1.33
C PRO A 128 -82.54 -2.55 -0.33
N GLU A 129 -82.31 -2.98 0.91
CA GLU A 129 -83.28 -2.95 2.02
C GLU A 129 -83.54 -1.52 2.56
N ASP A 130 -82.63 -0.57 2.33
CA ASP A 130 -82.81 0.86 2.67
C ASP A 130 -83.74 1.59 1.67
N LYS A 131 -84.23 0.91 0.63
CA LYS A 131 -85.18 1.46 -0.35
C LYS A 131 -86.62 1.16 0.06
N ILE A 132 -87.11 1.89 1.06
CA ILE A 132 -88.55 1.95 1.35
C ILE A 132 -89.27 2.45 0.09
N SER A 133 -90.20 1.63 -0.39
CA SER A 133 -91.04 1.93 -1.55
C SER A 133 -91.88 3.19 -1.32
N ALA A 134 -91.99 4.03 -2.36
CA ALA A 134 -92.79 5.24 -2.32
C ALA A 134 -94.28 4.90 -2.34
N ASP A 135 -94.90 4.87 -1.15
CA ASP A 135 -96.33 5.10 -0.89
C ASP A 135 -96.50 5.24 0.64
N GLY A 136 -96.81 6.44 1.14
CA GLY A 136 -96.98 6.71 2.58
C GLY A 136 -96.24 7.94 3.09
N GLU A 137 -96.84 9.12 2.93
CA GLU A 137 -96.39 10.35 3.57
C GLU A 137 -96.78 10.39 5.07
N GLU A 138 -96.14 11.31 5.82
CA GLU A 138 -96.57 11.76 7.16
C GLU A 138 -96.64 10.72 8.31
N ALA A 139 -95.52 10.09 8.63
CA ALA A 139 -95.33 9.49 9.98
C ALA A 139 -93.91 9.50 10.55
N ASN A 140 -92.84 9.75 9.76
CA ASN A 140 -91.48 9.47 10.24
C ASN A 140 -90.38 10.46 9.80
N LYS A 141 -90.63 11.76 10.01
CA LYS A 141 -89.65 12.83 9.75
C LYS A 141 -88.76 13.12 10.96
N GLU A 142 -89.27 12.96 12.18
CA GLU A 142 -88.55 13.21 13.43
C GLU A 142 -87.53 12.11 13.74
N GLN A 143 -87.92 10.82 13.74
CA GLN A 143 -86.97 9.70 13.92
C GLN A 143 -85.83 9.70 12.88
N ARG A 144 -86.08 10.23 11.67
CA ARG A 144 -85.08 10.35 10.60
C ARG A 144 -84.09 11.49 10.83
N LEU A 145 -84.48 12.54 11.55
CA LEU A 145 -83.59 13.61 12.00
C LEU A 145 -82.81 13.16 13.24
N GLU A 146 -83.48 12.53 14.21
CA GLU A 146 -82.83 12.01 15.42
C GLU A 146 -81.77 10.96 15.11
N SER A 147 -82.07 9.95 14.30
CA SER A 147 -81.08 8.95 13.87
C SER A 147 -79.92 9.55 13.05
N SER A 148 -80.17 10.61 12.28
CA SER A 148 -79.13 11.34 11.55
C SER A 148 -78.23 12.15 12.51
N GLU A 149 -78.81 12.78 13.53
CA GLU A 149 -78.04 13.47 14.58
C GLU A 149 -77.26 12.49 15.46
N GLU A 150 -77.81 11.33 15.77
CA GLU A 150 -77.11 10.28 16.53
C GLU A 150 -75.92 9.74 15.75
N MET A 151 -76.08 9.41 14.46
CA MET A 151 -74.95 9.04 13.60
C MET A 151 -73.89 10.14 13.51
N GLU A 152 -74.28 11.43 13.46
CA GLU A 152 -73.31 12.52 13.41
C GLU A 152 -72.59 12.74 14.76
N ARG A 153 -73.28 12.54 15.89
CA ARG A 153 -72.70 12.52 17.25
C ARG A 153 -71.74 11.34 17.41
N GLU A 154 -72.12 10.15 16.98
CA GLU A 154 -71.26 8.96 17.01
C GLU A 154 -70.02 9.16 16.13
N ARG A 155 -70.18 9.66 14.90
CA ARG A 155 -69.07 10.01 14.00
C ARG A 155 -68.09 11.00 14.64
N ARG A 156 -68.58 12.04 15.32
CA ARG A 156 -67.72 12.97 16.08
C ARG A 156 -67.02 12.31 17.27
N ARG A 157 -67.68 11.36 17.96
CA ARG A 157 -67.09 10.58 19.05
C ARG A 157 -65.95 9.68 18.53
N ILE A 158 -66.18 8.96 17.43
CA ILE A 158 -65.18 8.10 16.77
C ILE A 158 -63.99 8.95 16.26
N GLU A 159 -64.24 10.13 15.70
CA GLU A 159 -63.18 11.03 15.25
C GLU A 159 -62.36 11.59 16.42
N ALA A 160 -63.00 11.95 17.55
CA ALA A 160 -62.33 12.39 18.77
C ALA A 160 -61.52 11.26 19.42
N GLU A 161 -62.06 10.04 19.51
CA GLU A 161 -61.36 8.85 20.00
C GLU A 161 -60.18 8.49 19.09
N GLY A 162 -60.37 8.49 17.77
CA GLY A 162 -59.31 8.30 16.78
C GLY A 162 -58.24 9.39 16.80
N ARG A 163 -58.57 10.59 17.29
CA ARG A 163 -57.61 11.69 17.54
C ARG A 163 -56.88 11.51 18.88
N MET A 164 -57.53 10.97 19.91
CA MET A 164 -56.88 10.54 21.16
C MET A 164 -55.93 9.36 20.91
N ARG A 165 -56.38 8.29 20.25
CA ARG A 165 -55.52 7.15 19.84
C ARG A 165 -54.28 7.63 19.07
N ARG A 166 -54.44 8.49 18.05
CA ARG A 166 -53.31 9.08 17.30
C ARG A 166 -52.42 10.03 18.11
N ARG A 167 -52.84 10.48 19.30
CA ARG A 167 -52.04 11.31 20.21
C ARG A 167 -51.34 10.47 21.29
N VAL A 168 -51.98 9.40 21.75
CA VAL A 168 -51.44 8.42 22.72
C VAL A 168 -50.40 7.52 22.05
N PHE A 169 -50.67 6.95 20.87
CA PHE A 169 -49.72 6.16 20.08
C PHE A 169 -48.62 6.99 19.38
N ARG A 170 -48.43 8.27 19.73
CA ARG A 170 -47.37 9.11 19.16
C ARG A 170 -46.22 9.41 20.13
N VAL A 171 -46.21 8.73 21.27
CA VAL A 171 -45.11 8.68 22.22
C VAL A 171 -44.98 7.22 22.68
N SER A 172 -43.74 6.76 22.95
CA SER A 172 -43.40 5.41 23.44
C SER A 172 -43.78 4.23 22.53
N GLU A 173 -43.25 4.22 21.30
CA GLU A 173 -42.70 3.00 20.67
C GLU A 173 -41.32 3.35 20.06
N GLU A 174 -40.39 3.65 20.96
CA GLU A 174 -39.00 3.20 20.76
C GLU A 174 -39.00 1.66 20.96
N GLU A 175 -38.03 0.94 20.39
CA GLU A 175 -37.94 -0.54 20.41
C GLU A 175 -38.93 -1.30 19.49
N ASN A 176 -38.92 -0.98 18.20
CA ASN A 176 -38.96 -2.03 17.18
C ASN A 176 -37.95 -1.76 16.07
N VAL A 177 -37.22 -2.79 15.66
CA VAL A 177 -36.03 -2.66 14.79
C VAL A 177 -36.46 -2.33 13.36
N ALA A 178 -36.61 -1.03 13.08
CA ALA A 178 -36.64 -0.50 11.73
C ALA A 178 -35.29 -0.76 11.06
N VAL A 179 -35.15 -1.92 10.42
CA VAL A 179 -34.01 -2.25 9.57
C VAL A 179 -33.90 -1.10 8.55
N PRO A 180 -32.80 -0.33 8.53
CA PRO A 180 -32.77 0.86 7.70
C PRO A 180 -32.83 0.43 6.24
N PHE A 181 -33.91 0.81 5.55
CA PHE A 181 -33.92 0.80 4.09
C PHE A 181 -32.62 1.44 3.60
N PRO A 182 -31.96 0.90 2.55
CA PRO A 182 -30.72 1.45 2.05
C PRO A 182 -30.97 2.85 1.50
N MET A 183 -30.86 3.85 2.38
CA MET A 183 -30.88 5.25 1.99
C MET A 183 -29.78 5.41 0.96
N LEU A 184 -30.15 5.93 -0.22
CA LEU A 184 -29.18 6.44 -1.18
C LEU A 184 -28.26 7.39 -0.43
N ILE A 185 -27.04 6.93 -0.14
CA ILE A 185 -26.00 7.74 0.49
C ILE A 185 -25.79 8.88 -0.48
N LYS A 186 -26.38 10.05 -0.18
CA LYS A 186 -26.25 11.25 -0.99
C LYS A 186 -24.76 11.43 -1.22
N LYS A 187 -24.34 11.31 -2.48
CA LYS A 187 -22.92 11.36 -2.88
C LYS A 187 -22.35 12.65 -2.33
N LYS A 188 -21.68 12.56 -1.18
CA LYS A 188 -21.15 13.71 -0.47
C LYS A 188 -20.24 14.41 -1.46
N GLU A 189 -20.56 15.66 -1.76
CA GLU A 189 -19.91 16.43 -2.82
C GLU A 189 -18.41 16.24 -2.68
N SER A 190 -17.76 15.90 -3.80
CA SER A 190 -16.40 15.40 -3.79
C SER A 190 -15.49 16.46 -3.19
N LYS A 191 -15.16 16.31 -1.90
CA LYS A 191 -14.22 17.19 -1.21
C LYS A 191 -13.02 17.36 -2.12
N GLU A 192 -12.76 18.60 -2.49
CA GLU A 192 -11.64 18.95 -3.34
C GLU A 192 -10.38 18.33 -2.72
N LYS A 193 -9.49 17.82 -3.58
CA LYS A 193 -8.27 17.16 -3.10
C LYS A 193 -7.53 18.17 -2.23
N PRO A 194 -7.26 17.88 -0.95
CA PRO A 194 -6.63 18.85 -0.07
C PRO A 194 -5.33 19.33 -0.70
N ALA A 195 -5.12 20.65 -0.68
CA ALA A 195 -3.90 21.24 -1.22
C ALA A 195 -2.68 20.65 -0.50
N PRO A 196 -1.54 20.44 -1.21
CA PRO A 196 -0.34 19.90 -0.60
C PRO A 196 0.21 20.88 0.44
N LEU A 197 0.24 20.46 1.71
CA LEU A 197 0.69 21.29 2.83
C LEU A 197 2.22 21.32 2.94
N ASP A 198 2.74 22.24 3.74
CA ASP A 198 4.13 22.17 4.18
C ASP A 198 4.33 21.00 5.17
N LEU A 199 5.56 20.47 5.24
CA LEU A 199 5.90 19.35 6.11
C LEU A 199 5.66 19.65 7.60
N VAL A 200 5.99 20.86 8.06
CA VAL A 200 5.83 21.23 9.49
C VAL A 200 4.35 21.34 9.85
N GLU A 201 3.55 21.97 8.99
CA GLU A 201 2.10 22.07 9.15
C GLU A 201 1.42 20.69 9.12
N ALA A 202 1.83 19.82 8.20
CA ALA A 202 1.30 18.46 8.11
C ALA A 202 1.61 17.64 9.38
N ILE A 203 2.83 17.72 9.94
CA ILE A 203 3.17 17.04 11.20
C ILE A 203 2.28 17.53 12.35
N ARG A 204 2.05 18.84 12.46
CA ARG A 204 1.16 19.44 13.47
C ARG A 204 -0.27 18.92 13.36
N LEU A 205 -0.84 18.90 12.15
CA LEU A 205 -2.19 18.41 11.91
C LEU A 205 -2.32 16.90 12.16
N VAL A 206 -1.32 16.10 11.80
CA VAL A 206 -1.27 14.66 12.09
C VAL A 206 -1.27 14.42 13.61
N LYS A 207 -0.42 15.13 14.36
CA LYS A 207 -0.38 15.04 15.83
C LYS A 207 -1.69 15.50 16.47
N ALA A 208 -2.26 16.62 16.01
CA ALA A 208 -3.55 17.11 16.49
C ALA A 208 -4.70 16.14 16.20
N SER A 209 -4.62 15.35 15.13
CA SER A 209 -5.61 14.32 14.82
C SER A 209 -5.45 13.01 15.58
N ALA A 210 -4.30 12.78 16.24
CA ALA A 210 -3.99 11.56 16.98
C ALA A 210 -4.62 11.58 18.40
N MET A 211 -5.96 11.68 18.46
CA MET A 211 -6.73 11.87 19.69
C MET A 211 -7.17 10.56 20.38
N LYS A 212 -6.65 9.39 19.98
CA LYS A 212 -7.06 8.10 20.57
C LYS A 212 -6.39 7.83 21.92
N LYS A 213 -6.95 6.87 22.67
CA LYS A 213 -6.52 6.48 24.02
C LYS A 213 -5.11 5.85 24.08
N PHE A 214 -4.53 5.50 22.94
CA PHE A 214 -3.20 4.90 22.83
C PHE A 214 -2.32 5.76 21.92
N ASP A 215 -1.02 5.70 22.13
CA ASP A 215 -0.04 6.44 21.33
C ASP A 215 0.00 5.90 19.89
N GLU A 216 -0.62 6.63 18.97
CA GLU A 216 -0.76 6.23 17.57
C GLU A 216 0.59 6.27 16.83
N THR A 217 0.73 5.40 15.82
CA THR A 217 1.91 5.40 14.95
C THR A 217 1.70 6.40 13.82
N ILE A 218 2.70 7.23 13.57
CA ILE A 218 2.71 8.13 12.41
C ILE A 218 3.34 7.38 11.23
N GLU A 219 2.61 7.34 10.13
CA GLU A 219 2.95 6.55 8.93
C GLU A 219 3.05 7.46 7.70
N ALA A 220 4.01 7.17 6.83
CA ALA A 220 4.09 7.75 5.49
C ALA A 220 3.61 6.76 4.44
N HIS A 221 2.90 7.28 3.44
CA HIS A 221 2.44 6.56 2.27
C HIS A 221 2.89 7.31 1.02
N VAL A 222 3.80 6.69 0.26
CA VAL A 222 4.42 7.31 -0.92
C VAL A 222 3.97 6.59 -2.18
N ARG A 223 3.23 7.28 -3.04
CA ARG A 223 2.87 6.76 -4.35
C ARG A 223 4.03 6.97 -5.32
N LEU A 224 4.64 5.89 -5.77
CA LEU A 224 5.74 5.93 -6.72
C LEU A 224 5.25 5.98 -8.17
N ALA A 225 6.07 6.54 -9.04
CA ALA A 225 5.83 6.68 -10.48
C ALA A 225 6.34 5.47 -11.29
N ILE A 226 6.15 4.28 -10.74
CA ILE A 226 6.79 3.03 -11.16
C ILE A 226 5.71 2.00 -11.45
N LYS A 227 5.94 1.09 -12.40
CA LYS A 227 5.06 -0.08 -12.63
C LYS A 227 5.69 -1.32 -12.00
N LYS A 228 5.03 -1.92 -11.00
CA LYS A 228 5.54 -3.12 -10.31
C LYS A 228 5.68 -4.35 -11.23
N GLU A 229 4.89 -4.42 -12.29
CA GLU A 229 4.93 -5.49 -13.32
C GLU A 229 6.37 -5.77 -13.81
N ARG A 230 7.24 -4.76 -13.76
CA ARG A 230 8.65 -4.83 -14.11
C ARG A 230 9.51 -5.19 -12.91
N THR A 231 10.13 -6.37 -12.96
CA THR A 231 11.00 -6.91 -11.90
C THR A 231 12.26 -6.07 -11.66
N ASP A 232 12.78 -5.38 -12.68
CA ASP A 232 13.91 -4.43 -12.57
C ASP A 232 13.58 -3.16 -11.78
N GLN A 233 12.29 -2.90 -11.51
CA GLN A 233 11.82 -1.66 -10.89
C GLN A 233 11.26 -1.86 -9.48
N ILE A 234 11.55 -3.00 -8.84
CA ILE A 234 11.15 -3.28 -7.47
C ILE A 234 11.96 -2.40 -6.51
N VAL A 235 11.31 -1.41 -5.90
CA VAL A 235 11.88 -0.65 -4.78
C VAL A 235 11.79 -1.47 -3.51
N HIS A 236 12.94 -1.83 -2.96
CA HIS A 236 13.11 -2.39 -1.63
C HIS A 236 14.29 -1.69 -0.97
N GLY A 237 14.15 -1.36 0.32
CA GLY A 237 15.21 -0.76 1.10
C GLY A 237 15.01 -1.02 2.59
N SER A 238 15.99 -0.57 3.36
CA SER A 238 15.89 -0.51 4.81
C SER A 238 16.67 0.69 5.32
N LEU A 239 16.16 1.32 6.37
CA LEU A 239 16.78 2.45 7.03
C LEU A 239 16.86 2.23 8.54
N ILE A 240 17.72 3.00 9.19
CA ILE A 240 17.70 3.20 10.64
C ILE A 240 17.17 4.62 10.82
N LEU A 241 16.12 4.79 11.64
CA LEU A 241 15.60 6.12 11.95
C LEU A 241 16.52 6.80 12.96
N PRO A 242 16.88 8.09 12.80
CA PRO A 242 17.77 8.79 13.72
C PRO A 242 17.19 8.86 15.14
N HIS A 243 15.88 9.08 15.28
CA HIS A 243 15.17 9.07 16.58
C HIS A 243 14.57 7.68 16.91
N GLY A 244 14.93 6.67 16.15
CA GLY A 244 14.50 5.28 16.33
C GLY A 244 12.99 5.02 16.23
N VAL A 245 12.60 3.84 16.71
CA VAL A 245 11.22 3.38 16.85
C VAL A 245 10.86 3.34 18.34
N ALA A 246 9.73 3.91 18.75
CA ALA A 246 9.30 3.96 20.16
C ALA A 246 8.94 2.59 20.80
N LYS A 247 9.11 1.47 20.09
CA LYS A 247 8.89 0.13 20.64
C LYS A 247 10.17 -0.34 21.31
N VAL A 248 10.11 -0.65 22.60
CA VAL A 248 11.19 -1.39 23.28
C VAL A 248 11.32 -2.77 22.62
N VAL A 249 12.48 -3.03 22.02
CA VAL A 249 12.80 -4.28 21.32
C VAL A 249 13.70 -5.11 22.24
N ARG A 250 13.27 -6.33 22.59
CA ARG A 250 14.12 -7.29 23.31
C ARG A 250 15.12 -7.94 22.35
N VAL A 251 16.40 -7.86 22.66
CA VAL A 251 17.50 -8.34 21.82
C VAL A 251 18.27 -9.45 22.51
N ALA A 252 18.35 -10.61 21.88
CA ALA A 252 19.26 -11.69 22.27
C ALA A 252 20.47 -11.75 21.32
N PHE A 253 21.65 -12.01 21.89
CA PHE A 253 22.90 -12.14 21.15
C PHE A 253 23.58 -13.48 21.44
N PHE A 254 23.73 -14.30 20.41
CA PHE A 254 24.32 -15.63 20.49
C PHE A 254 25.82 -15.56 20.16
N ALA A 255 26.64 -15.62 21.20
CA ALA A 255 28.10 -15.47 21.13
C ALA A 255 28.81 -16.17 22.30
N GLU A 256 30.11 -16.38 22.15
CA GLU A 256 31.02 -16.97 23.13
C GLU A 256 32.29 -16.13 23.25
N GLY A 257 32.95 -16.15 24.41
CA GLY A 257 34.17 -15.38 24.66
C GLY A 257 33.96 -13.87 24.61
N ALA A 258 34.94 -13.14 24.06
CA ALA A 258 34.96 -11.66 24.07
C ALA A 258 33.72 -11.02 23.42
N ASP A 259 33.19 -11.63 22.35
CA ASP A 259 31.99 -11.15 21.65
C ASP A 259 30.75 -11.15 22.57
N ALA A 260 30.68 -12.06 23.55
CA ALA A 260 29.60 -12.12 24.53
C ALA A 260 29.72 -11.00 25.59
N ASP A 261 30.94 -10.65 26.00
CA ASP A 261 31.17 -9.55 26.94
C ASP A 261 30.93 -8.19 26.26
N GLU A 262 31.32 -8.02 24.99
CA GLU A 262 30.93 -6.84 24.19
C GLU A 262 29.40 -6.75 24.05
N ALA A 263 28.72 -7.87 23.78
CA ALA A 263 27.26 -7.89 23.67
C ALA A 263 26.57 -7.46 24.98
N ARG A 264 27.08 -7.92 26.13
CA ARG A 264 26.58 -7.55 27.45
C ARG A 264 26.83 -6.06 27.73
N ALA A 265 28.03 -5.55 27.41
CA ALA A 265 28.37 -4.14 27.55
C ALA A 265 27.56 -3.21 26.61
N ALA A 266 27.22 -3.68 25.42
CA ALA A 266 26.35 -2.97 24.46
C ALA A 266 24.86 -3.00 24.83
N GLY A 267 24.46 -3.75 25.85
CA GLY A 267 23.09 -3.86 26.32
C GLY A 267 22.21 -4.82 25.52
N ALA A 268 22.72 -6.00 25.16
CA ALA A 268 21.84 -7.13 24.85
C ALA A 268 21.15 -7.63 26.14
N ASP A 269 19.86 -7.97 26.05
CA ASP A 269 19.07 -8.38 27.22
C ASP A 269 19.33 -9.84 27.62
N ILE A 270 19.71 -10.68 26.64
CA ILE A 270 20.07 -12.08 26.80
C ILE A 270 21.32 -12.34 25.96
N VAL A 271 22.36 -12.91 26.58
CA VAL A 271 23.62 -13.26 25.90
C VAL A 271 24.06 -14.65 26.33
N GLY A 272 24.49 -15.48 25.39
CA GLY A 272 25.14 -16.76 25.69
C GLY A 272 25.44 -17.61 24.46
N GLY A 273 26.21 -18.67 24.71
CA GLY A 273 26.73 -19.60 23.70
C GLY A 273 25.91 -20.87 23.56
N VAL A 274 26.58 -22.02 23.49
CA VAL A 274 25.96 -23.35 23.35
C VAL A 274 24.99 -23.68 24.50
N GLU A 275 25.25 -23.27 25.74
CA GLU A 275 24.39 -23.58 26.90
C GLU A 275 22.95 -23.06 26.71
N LEU A 276 22.79 -21.78 26.35
CA LEU A 276 21.47 -21.20 26.05
C LEU A 276 20.76 -21.91 24.88
N ILE A 277 21.50 -22.42 23.89
CA ILE A 277 20.90 -23.17 22.77
C ILE A 277 20.25 -24.46 23.28
N GLU A 278 20.88 -25.12 24.24
CA GLU A 278 20.38 -26.39 24.80
C GLU A 278 19.23 -26.14 25.78
N GLU A 279 19.28 -25.08 26.60
CA GLU A 279 18.14 -24.64 27.40
C GLU A 279 16.91 -24.27 26.55
N ILE A 280 17.10 -23.56 25.43
CA ILE A 280 16.00 -23.21 24.51
C ILE A 280 15.44 -24.47 23.83
N ALA A 281 16.30 -25.41 23.42
CA ALA A 281 15.89 -26.68 22.83
C ALA A 281 15.02 -27.52 23.78
N SER A 282 15.38 -27.57 25.06
CA SER A 282 14.62 -28.31 26.09
C SER A 282 13.34 -27.58 26.51
N SER A 283 13.40 -26.26 26.73
CA SER A 283 12.28 -25.49 27.30
C SER A 283 11.23 -25.05 26.27
N ASN A 284 11.60 -24.90 25.01
CA ASN A 284 10.78 -24.31 23.92
C ASN A 284 10.13 -22.96 24.30
N LYS A 285 10.75 -22.20 25.21
CA LYS A 285 10.25 -20.92 25.74
C LYS A 285 11.31 -19.86 25.59
N PHE A 286 11.13 -19.00 24.58
CA PHE A 286 12.04 -17.89 24.31
C PHE A 286 11.25 -16.64 23.92
N ASN A 287 11.33 -15.60 24.75
CA ASN A 287 10.60 -14.35 24.57
C ASN A 287 11.60 -13.25 24.18
N VAL A 288 11.77 -13.03 22.88
CA VAL A 288 12.72 -12.06 22.30
C VAL A 288 12.12 -11.52 21.00
N ASP A 289 12.38 -10.25 20.66
CA ASP A 289 11.90 -9.64 19.41
C ASP A 289 12.92 -9.75 18.27
N LYS A 290 14.23 -9.78 18.58
CA LYS A 290 15.32 -9.94 17.59
C LYS A 290 16.44 -10.80 18.14
N CYS A 291 16.94 -11.73 17.32
CA CYS A 291 18.15 -12.49 17.63
C CYS A 291 19.28 -12.11 16.68
N PHE A 292 20.49 -12.04 17.23
CA PHE A 292 21.74 -11.85 16.50
C PHE A 292 22.70 -12.99 16.86
N ALA A 293 23.65 -13.29 15.98
CA ALA A 293 24.62 -14.36 16.22
C ALA A 293 25.96 -14.09 15.53
N THR A 294 27.06 -14.54 16.13
CA THR A 294 28.36 -14.51 15.48
C THR A 294 28.45 -15.62 14.42
N PRO A 295 29.23 -15.45 13.33
CA PRO A 295 29.31 -16.43 12.24
C PRO A 295 29.70 -17.86 12.66
N GLN A 296 30.42 -17.99 13.78
CA GLN A 296 30.85 -19.28 14.35
C GLN A 296 29.68 -20.02 15.00
N LEU A 297 28.88 -19.34 15.82
CA LEU A 297 27.81 -19.97 16.60
C LEU A 297 26.58 -20.35 15.76
N VAL A 298 26.40 -19.74 14.59
CA VAL A 298 25.28 -20.00 13.67
C VAL A 298 25.14 -21.49 13.32
N LEU A 299 26.24 -22.25 13.22
CA LEU A 299 26.17 -23.69 12.94
C LEU A 299 25.53 -24.48 14.09
N ARG A 300 25.67 -24.01 15.35
CA ARG A 300 25.07 -24.63 16.54
C ARG A 300 23.58 -24.29 16.68
N LEU A 301 23.17 -23.09 16.25
CA LEU A 301 21.76 -22.66 16.22
C LEU A 301 20.84 -23.56 15.38
N ASN A 302 21.40 -24.40 14.49
CA ASN A 302 20.64 -25.43 13.76
C ASN A 302 19.81 -26.34 14.68
N LYS A 303 20.26 -26.64 15.91
CA LYS A 303 19.49 -27.43 16.89
C LYS A 303 18.11 -26.83 17.20
N ILE A 304 18.03 -25.49 17.30
CA ILE A 304 16.80 -24.75 17.64
C ILE A 304 16.17 -24.05 16.43
N ALA A 305 16.65 -24.33 15.22
CA ALA A 305 16.26 -23.58 14.02
C ALA A 305 14.80 -23.78 13.61
N SER A 306 14.12 -24.89 13.95
CA SER A 306 12.67 -25.04 13.68
C SER A 306 11.88 -24.01 14.48
N PHE A 307 12.08 -24.00 15.79
CA PHE A 307 11.44 -23.09 16.73
C PHE A 307 11.72 -21.60 16.41
N LEU A 308 12.96 -21.26 16.05
CA LEU A 308 13.30 -19.89 15.65
C LEU A 308 12.70 -19.50 14.28
N LYS A 309 12.50 -20.44 13.34
CA LYS A 309 11.85 -20.16 12.04
C LYS A 309 10.37 -19.89 12.19
N GLU A 310 9.67 -20.68 13.01
CA GLU A 310 8.24 -20.51 13.32
C GLU A 310 7.96 -19.14 13.95
N ARG A 311 8.91 -18.59 14.72
CA ARG A 311 8.83 -17.26 15.32
C ARG A 311 9.45 -16.13 14.47
N HIS A 312 9.98 -16.43 13.28
CA HIS A 312 10.73 -15.49 12.42
C HIS A 312 11.93 -14.81 13.12
N LEU A 313 12.56 -15.51 14.08
CA LEU A 313 13.68 -15.05 14.90
C LEU A 313 15.05 -15.60 14.46
N LEU A 314 15.10 -16.47 13.46
CA LEU A 314 16.36 -17.09 13.03
C LEU A 314 17.34 -16.05 12.44
N PRO A 315 18.60 -15.98 12.91
CA PRO A 315 19.58 -15.06 12.34
C PRO A 315 20.00 -15.43 10.90
N ASP A 316 19.89 -14.46 9.98
CA ASP A 316 20.26 -14.58 8.57
C ASP A 316 21.44 -13.67 8.19
N ARG A 317 22.38 -14.19 7.39
CA ARG A 317 23.47 -13.35 6.81
C ARG A 317 22.93 -12.26 5.88
N LYS A 318 21.81 -12.52 5.18
CA LYS A 318 21.18 -11.57 4.25
C LYS A 318 20.48 -10.40 4.95
N SER A 319 19.97 -10.61 6.17
CA SER A 319 19.34 -9.55 6.96
C SER A 319 20.35 -8.71 7.73
N GLY A 320 21.61 -9.15 7.82
CA GLY A 320 22.64 -8.52 8.65
C GLY A 320 22.47 -8.78 10.14
N THR A 321 21.78 -9.87 10.52
CA THR A 321 21.70 -10.31 11.94
C THR A 321 22.80 -11.32 12.30
N VAL A 322 23.58 -11.78 11.32
CA VAL A 322 24.82 -12.54 11.54
C VAL A 322 26.00 -11.62 11.29
N THR A 323 26.62 -11.12 12.36
CA THR A 323 27.68 -10.10 12.30
C THR A 323 28.84 -10.42 13.25
N SER A 324 30.02 -9.89 12.90
CA SER A 324 31.17 -9.78 13.81
C SER A 324 31.23 -8.43 14.54
N ASP A 325 30.60 -7.39 13.98
CA ASP A 325 30.33 -6.15 14.71
C ASP A 325 29.15 -6.41 15.67
N VAL A 326 29.45 -6.46 16.96
CA VAL A 326 28.50 -6.78 18.03
C VAL A 326 27.81 -5.51 18.52
N SER A 327 28.58 -4.51 18.97
CA SER A 327 28.02 -3.29 19.54
C SER A 327 27.28 -2.42 18.51
N GLY A 328 27.74 -2.36 17.26
CA GLY A 328 27.02 -1.68 16.17
C GLY A 328 25.70 -2.38 15.84
N ALA A 329 25.69 -3.71 15.80
CA ALA A 329 24.48 -4.50 15.57
C ALA A 329 23.43 -4.26 16.66
N ILE A 330 23.79 -4.34 17.94
CA ILE A 330 22.87 -4.15 19.08
C ILE A 330 22.33 -2.71 19.14
N LYS A 331 23.17 -1.70 18.91
CA LYS A 331 22.72 -0.29 18.81
C LYS A 331 21.71 -0.10 17.67
N SER A 332 21.99 -0.65 16.48
CA SER A 332 21.06 -0.60 15.34
C SER A 332 19.75 -1.39 15.59
N ALA A 333 19.83 -2.48 16.37
CA ALA A 333 18.69 -3.30 16.73
C ALA A 333 17.70 -2.55 17.63
N ARG A 334 18.24 -1.84 18.64
CA ARG A 334 17.52 -0.99 19.60
C ARG A 334 16.93 0.25 18.94
N LEU A 335 17.69 0.97 18.09
CA LEU A 335 17.15 2.08 17.28
C LEU A 335 16.01 1.61 16.36
N GLY A 336 16.09 0.38 15.86
CA GLY A 336 15.04 -0.22 15.06
C GLY A 336 15.23 0.05 13.57
N ARG A 337 15.84 -0.93 12.88
CA ARG A 337 15.87 -0.96 11.42
C ARG A 337 14.45 -1.14 10.85
N VAL A 338 14.00 -0.17 10.05
CA VAL A 338 12.71 -0.20 9.37
C VAL A 338 12.92 -0.63 7.92
N HIS A 339 12.27 -1.72 7.52
CA HIS A 339 12.31 -2.24 6.16
C HIS A 339 11.11 -1.72 5.37
N PHE A 340 11.33 -1.31 4.12
CA PHE A 340 10.27 -0.87 3.23
C PHE A 340 10.33 -1.58 1.88
N LYS A 341 9.16 -1.80 1.28
CA LYS A 341 8.99 -2.51 0.03
C LYS A 341 7.79 -1.96 -0.71
N MET A 342 7.90 -1.85 -2.03
CA MET A 342 6.81 -1.40 -2.89
C MET A 342 5.69 -2.46 -3.02
N ASP A 343 4.47 -2.06 -2.69
CA ASP A 343 3.26 -2.86 -2.85
C ASP A 343 2.81 -2.99 -4.33
N LYS A 344 1.90 -3.92 -4.62
CA LYS A 344 1.19 -4.13 -5.90
C LYS A 344 0.68 -2.83 -6.53
N THR A 345 0.25 -1.89 -5.70
CA THR A 345 -0.26 -0.56 -6.10
C THR A 345 0.83 0.47 -6.43
N SER A 346 2.11 0.08 -6.38
CA SER A 346 3.28 0.98 -6.46
C SER A 346 3.32 2.03 -5.33
N ILE A 347 2.79 1.68 -4.16
CA ILE A 347 2.86 2.50 -2.95
C ILE A 347 3.90 1.90 -2.00
N VAL A 348 4.63 2.75 -1.29
CA VAL A 348 5.52 2.38 -0.17
C VAL A 348 4.89 2.88 1.13
N HIS A 349 4.74 1.99 2.10
CA HIS A 349 4.20 2.27 3.44
C HIS A 349 5.30 2.11 4.48
N VAL A 350 5.46 3.08 5.38
CA VAL A 350 6.51 3.11 6.41
C VAL A 350 5.99 3.77 7.69
N GLY A 351 6.17 3.12 8.84
CA GLY A 351 6.03 3.76 10.15
C GLY A 351 7.27 4.60 10.47
N LEU A 352 7.07 5.89 10.77
CA LEU A 352 8.13 6.89 10.96
C LEU A 352 8.37 7.25 12.42
N GLY A 353 7.45 6.91 13.32
CA GLY A 353 7.53 7.27 14.72
C GLY A 353 6.16 7.21 15.40
N LYS A 354 6.06 7.84 16.56
CA LYS A 354 4.83 7.94 17.35
C LYS A 354 4.29 9.36 17.40
N ALA A 355 3.00 9.51 17.69
CA ALA A 355 2.38 10.80 17.95
C ALA A 355 3.06 11.54 19.13
N SER A 356 3.56 10.80 20.12
CA SER A 356 4.32 11.33 21.26
C SER A 356 5.71 11.91 20.92
N PHE A 357 6.24 11.73 19.71
CA PHE A 357 7.53 12.30 19.31
C PHE A 357 7.45 13.82 19.09
N THR A 358 8.58 14.52 19.24
CA THR A 358 8.66 15.96 18.92
C THR A 358 8.46 16.20 17.41
N GLU A 359 8.04 17.42 17.04
CA GLU A 359 7.86 17.78 15.62
C GLU A 359 9.19 17.69 14.85
N GLU A 360 10.31 17.99 15.52
CA GLU A 360 11.64 17.97 14.95
C GLU A 360 12.15 16.54 14.72
N SER A 361 11.99 15.64 15.70
CA SER A 361 12.33 14.23 15.54
C SER A 361 11.54 13.56 14.41
N LEU A 362 10.26 13.92 14.26
CA LEU A 362 9.44 13.43 13.14
C LEU A 362 9.93 14.00 11.79
N ARG A 363 10.23 15.30 11.71
CA ARG A 363 10.80 15.95 10.51
C ARG A 363 12.09 15.27 10.06
N GLU A 364 12.98 14.94 10.99
CA GLU A 364 14.25 14.26 10.70
C GLU A 364 14.06 12.80 10.30
N ASN A 365 13.17 12.07 10.97
CA ASN A 365 12.78 10.71 10.57
C ASN A 365 12.18 10.67 9.14
N ILE A 366 11.39 11.68 8.76
CA ILE A 366 10.86 11.83 7.39
C ILE A 366 11.97 12.16 6.39
N GLY A 367 12.91 13.06 6.74
CA GLY A 367 14.09 13.34 5.93
C GLY A 367 14.97 12.10 5.69
N ALA A 368 15.20 11.31 6.74
CA ALA A 368 15.93 10.04 6.68
C ALA A 368 15.26 9.02 5.76
N PHE A 369 13.94 8.84 5.90
CA PHE A 369 13.16 7.96 5.02
C PHE A 369 13.20 8.43 3.56
N MET A 370 13.03 9.72 3.30
CA MET A 370 13.10 10.25 1.93
C MET A 370 14.49 10.07 1.32
N ASN A 371 15.58 10.28 2.07
CA ASN A 371 16.93 10.00 1.59
C ASN A 371 17.12 8.49 1.27
N ALA A 372 16.70 7.60 2.16
CA ALA A 372 16.77 6.15 1.94
C ALA A 372 15.93 5.68 0.73
N LEU A 373 14.76 6.28 0.52
CA LEU A 373 13.91 6.00 -0.65
C LEU A 373 14.59 6.43 -1.96
N LEU A 374 15.32 7.54 -1.96
CA LEU A 374 16.08 8.01 -3.13
C LEU A 374 17.30 7.13 -3.43
N VAL A 375 17.96 6.59 -2.40
CA VAL A 375 19.02 5.58 -2.56
C VAL A 375 18.45 4.28 -3.14
N ALA A 376 17.24 3.89 -2.75
CA ALA A 376 16.51 2.73 -3.28
C ALA A 376 15.87 2.95 -4.67
N LYS A 377 16.21 4.03 -5.39
CA LYS A 377 15.72 4.32 -6.76
C LYS A 377 16.37 3.36 -7.77
N PRO A 378 15.58 2.58 -8.55
CA PRO A 378 16.14 1.63 -9.50
C PRO A 378 16.81 2.35 -10.69
N ALA A 379 17.94 1.80 -11.13
CA ALA A 379 18.79 2.40 -12.17
C ALA A 379 18.06 2.61 -13.53
N SER A 380 16.98 1.87 -13.80
CA SER A 380 16.11 2.03 -14.97
C SER A 380 15.42 3.40 -15.03
N LEU A 381 15.28 4.12 -13.91
CA LEU A 381 14.58 5.41 -13.82
C LEU A 381 15.55 6.60 -13.89
N LYS A 382 16.33 6.68 -14.98
CA LYS A 382 17.19 7.83 -15.32
C LYS A 382 16.37 9.06 -15.75
N LYS A 383 15.61 9.64 -14.81
CA LYS A 383 14.98 10.96 -14.97
C LYS A 383 15.90 12.04 -14.39
N ALA A 384 15.97 13.19 -15.06
CA ALA A 384 16.90 14.28 -14.75
C ALA A 384 16.72 14.92 -13.36
N SER A 385 15.59 14.66 -12.67
CA SER A 385 15.34 15.13 -11.31
C SER A 385 15.52 13.99 -10.29
N LYS A 386 16.04 14.36 -9.11
CA LYS A 386 16.10 13.50 -7.91
C LYS A 386 14.70 12.91 -7.62
N TYR A 387 13.65 13.75 -7.66
CA TYR A 387 12.27 13.41 -7.30
C TYR A 387 11.29 13.30 -8.47
N ALA A 388 11.37 14.18 -9.47
CA ALA A 388 10.30 14.33 -10.47
C ALA A 388 10.14 13.06 -11.32
N GLY A 389 8.93 12.50 -11.29
CA GLY A 389 8.62 11.23 -11.96
C GLY A 389 9.27 10.01 -11.32
N TYR A 390 9.71 10.09 -10.05
CA TYR A 390 9.96 8.94 -9.18
C TYR A 390 8.91 8.89 -8.05
N VAL A 391 8.64 10.03 -7.40
CA VAL A 391 7.52 10.20 -6.45
C VAL A 391 6.38 10.97 -7.14
N ASN A 392 5.15 10.46 -7.03
CA ASN A 392 3.94 11.12 -7.53
C ASN A 392 3.21 11.90 -6.44
N SER A 393 3.00 11.28 -5.28
CA SER A 393 2.42 11.94 -4.11
C SER A 393 2.96 11.32 -2.82
N PHE A 394 2.98 12.12 -1.77
CA PHE A 394 3.42 11.74 -0.44
C PHE A 394 2.35 12.19 0.56
N HIS A 395 1.92 11.28 1.42
CA HIS A 395 0.92 11.53 2.44
C HIS A 395 1.45 11.05 3.79
N ILE A 396 1.13 11.78 4.86
CA ILE A 396 1.31 11.31 6.24
C ILE A 396 -0.06 11.12 6.88
N CYS A 397 -0.23 10.02 7.61
CA CYS A 397 -1.38 9.74 8.43
C CYS A 397 -0.94 9.33 9.85
N SER A 398 -1.89 9.42 10.78
CA SER A 398 -1.83 8.68 12.04
C SER A 398 -2.62 7.37 11.87
N THR A 399 -2.32 6.32 12.65
CA THR A 399 -2.97 5.00 12.55
C THR A 399 -4.51 5.06 12.48
N MET A 400 -5.16 5.99 13.19
CA MET A 400 -6.61 6.18 13.20
C MET A 400 -7.06 7.54 12.62
N GLY A 401 -6.14 8.28 11.97
CA GLY A 401 -6.36 9.63 11.47
C GLY A 401 -6.52 9.73 9.94
N PRO A 402 -6.90 10.90 9.41
CA PRO A 402 -6.91 11.17 7.98
C PRO A 402 -5.49 11.34 7.43
N GLY A 403 -5.32 11.14 6.13
CA GLY A 403 -4.05 11.36 5.43
C GLY A 403 -3.92 12.78 4.89
N PHE A 404 -2.84 13.47 5.27
CA PHE A 404 -2.51 14.83 4.82
C PHE A 404 -1.48 14.78 3.68
N PRO A 405 -1.76 15.38 2.51
CA PRO A 405 -0.81 15.45 1.40
C PRO A 405 0.28 16.49 1.68
N ILE A 406 1.53 16.18 1.32
CA ILE A 406 2.68 17.07 1.54
C ILE A 406 3.31 17.51 0.21
N SER A 407 3.73 18.76 0.16
CA SER A 407 4.48 19.31 -0.97
C SER A 407 5.85 18.65 -1.12
N ILE A 408 6.15 18.16 -2.33
CA ILE A 408 7.44 17.54 -2.68
C ILE A 408 8.62 18.50 -2.43
N GLN A 409 8.41 19.81 -2.56
CA GLN A 409 9.42 20.83 -2.30
C GLN A 409 9.82 20.94 -0.82
N SER A 410 8.88 20.67 0.10
CA SER A 410 9.15 20.67 1.54
C SER A 410 9.93 19.39 1.93
N LEU A 411 9.50 18.25 1.39
CA LEU A 411 10.19 16.96 1.57
C LEU A 411 11.63 16.98 1.03
N SER A 412 11.90 17.65 -0.09
CA SER A 412 13.27 17.77 -0.59
C SER A 412 14.17 18.55 0.36
N LYS A 413 13.68 19.65 0.95
CA LYS A 413 14.43 20.42 1.96
C LYS A 413 14.77 19.57 3.18
N ALA A 414 13.83 18.77 3.68
CA ALA A 414 14.04 17.89 4.82
C ALA A 414 15.04 16.74 4.52
N ALA A 415 14.94 16.14 3.33
CA ALA A 415 15.88 15.11 2.90
C ALA A 415 17.30 15.66 2.70
N ASP A 416 17.44 16.85 2.11
CA ASP A 416 18.73 17.50 1.90
C ASP A 416 19.33 18.05 3.21
N HIS A 417 18.51 18.41 4.21
CA HIS A 417 18.95 18.69 5.58
C HIS A 417 19.56 17.44 6.23
N PHE A 418 18.83 16.33 6.24
CA PHE A 418 19.33 15.04 6.76
C PHE A 418 20.63 14.61 6.06
N HIS A 419 20.70 14.77 4.74
CA HIS A 419 21.89 14.43 3.95
C HIS A 419 23.12 15.27 4.34
N LYS A 420 22.94 16.54 4.75
CA LYS A 420 24.04 17.40 5.25
C LYS A 420 24.49 17.04 6.67
N VAL A 421 23.56 16.64 7.53
CA VAL A 421 23.84 16.31 8.94
C VAL A 421 24.56 14.96 9.11
N ASN A 422 24.36 14.03 8.17
CA ASN A 422 24.88 12.65 8.28
C ASN A 422 26.07 12.32 7.36
N ILE A 423 26.60 13.29 6.60
CA ILE A 423 27.73 13.10 5.66
C ILE A 423 28.90 14.04 5.97
N ASN A 424 28.68 15.05 6.82
CA ASN A 424 29.71 15.74 7.58
C ASN A 424 29.90 15.04 8.94
#